data_AF-A0A2M7KZ95-F1
#
_entry.id   AF-A0A2M7KZ95-F1
#
_cell.length_a   1.000
_cell.length_b   1.000
_cell.length_c   1.000
_cell.angle_alpha   90.00
_cell.angle_beta   90.00
_cell.angle_gamma   90.00
#
_symmetry.space_group_name_H-M   'P 1'
#
loop_
_entity.id
_entity.type
_entity.pdbx_description
1 polymer ?
#
loop_
_entity_poly.entity_id
_entity_poly.type
_entity_poly.pdbx_seq_one_letter_code
_entity_poly.pdbx_strand_id
1 'polypeptide(L)'
;MNRRAALGILGLVCLAAAWRADAAEPLFLRTFDDQPPGDPGSGWLLTGGEWRIEGGENRALRQVERELFQEAFALASWSQPDVLCRFRAIPGTGDGGAGVVAQCQGIDRYYALAAIGGKLHLLKRWRGYVASLATAPVQLQPGQWNSLRLQVAAGEGKVQLSGKLWQETEPRQPLVAATDENAPLTRGAAGLWCANMDCSFDRFELRDEQQRTPSLVEAFGSDSLGELPALWRVAQGRWFSDSQNERHVLRHPGTDGSVSFDENALALVRLRNYTVTALVRRDTDARAWGAGLVAYCSSPDSHYRLRVVGDRLYLTKRWDAEHAENLAETKLALQPGQWYRLKLRLRTLTDGVQLLGRAWTGNVEPDEWTLTGFDGTQPLPGGGAGLWAFIGQSSFDDFRVIAEG
;
A
#
# COMPACT_ATOMS: atom_id res chain seq x y z
N MET A 1 -38.38 -53.99 -19.39
CA MET A 1 -36.91 -53.98 -19.41
C MET A 1 -36.44 -52.69 -18.74
N ASN A 2 -36.01 -52.79 -17.49
CA ASN A 2 -35.63 -51.66 -16.64
C ASN A 2 -34.14 -51.34 -16.81
N ARG A 3 -33.80 -50.12 -17.21
CA ARG A 3 -32.43 -49.59 -17.10
C ARG A 3 -32.43 -48.43 -16.11
N ARG A 4 -31.94 -48.70 -14.90
CA ARG A 4 -31.60 -47.68 -13.90
C ARG A 4 -30.25 -47.08 -14.28
N ALA A 5 -30.21 -45.79 -14.55
CA ALA A 5 -28.98 -45.02 -14.66
C ALA A 5 -28.49 -44.67 -13.25
N ALA A 6 -27.31 -45.15 -12.89
CA ALA A 6 -26.63 -44.79 -11.66
C ALA A 6 -25.91 -43.45 -11.88
N LEU A 7 -26.35 -42.42 -11.18
CA LEU A 7 -25.67 -41.11 -11.11
C LEU A 7 -24.48 -41.26 -10.16
N GLY A 8 -23.27 -41.32 -10.70
CA GLY A 8 -22.04 -41.33 -9.91
C GLY A 8 -21.71 -39.91 -9.44
N ILE A 9 -21.92 -39.65 -8.15
CA ILE A 9 -21.42 -38.44 -7.48
C ILE A 9 -19.91 -38.63 -7.28
N LEU A 10 -19.10 -37.98 -8.11
CA LEU A 10 -17.66 -37.83 -7.88
C LEU A 10 -17.47 -36.79 -6.77
N GLY A 11 -17.26 -37.25 -5.54
CA GLY A 11 -16.87 -36.39 -4.43
C GLY A 11 -15.44 -35.90 -4.62
N LEU A 12 -15.28 -34.63 -4.98
CA LEU A 12 -13.99 -33.96 -4.95
C LEU A 12 -13.59 -33.78 -3.48
N VAL A 13 -12.71 -34.65 -2.97
CA VAL A 13 -12.11 -34.48 -1.65
C VAL A 13 -11.00 -33.45 -1.79
N CYS A 14 -11.33 -32.18 -1.52
CA CYS A 14 -10.32 -31.15 -1.33
C CYS A 14 -9.56 -31.47 -0.03
N LEU A 15 -8.29 -31.87 -0.15
CA LEU A 15 -7.37 -31.90 0.99
C LEU A 15 -7.17 -30.46 1.48
N ALA A 16 -7.97 -30.07 2.47
CA ALA A 16 -7.69 -28.88 3.27
C ALA A 16 -6.49 -29.22 4.17
N ALA A 17 -5.29 -28.77 3.79
CA ALA A 17 -4.16 -28.74 4.70
C ALA A 17 -4.60 -28.03 5.99
N ALA A 18 -4.35 -28.65 7.14
CA ALA A 18 -4.69 -28.06 8.43
C ALA A 18 -3.65 -26.98 8.77
N TRP A 19 -3.99 -25.72 8.52
CA TRP A 19 -3.15 -24.56 8.85
C TRP A 19 -3.12 -24.40 10.37
N ARG A 20 -1.96 -24.65 10.99
CA ARG A 20 -1.66 -24.27 12.38
C ARG A 20 -0.44 -23.36 12.36
N ALA A 21 -0.63 -22.12 12.76
CA ALA A 21 0.42 -21.22 13.18
C ALA A 21 0.03 -20.66 14.54
N ASP A 22 0.94 -20.70 15.52
CA ASP A 22 0.92 -19.71 16.59
C ASP A 22 0.85 -18.33 15.94
N ALA A 23 0.07 -17.40 16.51
CA ALA A 23 -0.15 -16.11 15.90
C ALA A 23 1.19 -15.35 15.82
N ALA A 24 1.83 -15.41 14.65
CA ALA A 24 2.99 -14.60 14.33
C ALA A 24 2.65 -13.13 14.58
N GLU A 25 3.61 -12.36 15.09
CA GLU A 25 3.44 -10.93 15.30
C GLU A 25 3.02 -10.27 13.98
N PRO A 26 1.99 -9.39 14.00
CA PRO A 26 1.53 -8.75 12.78
C PRO A 26 2.65 -7.89 12.20
N LEU A 27 2.81 -8.01 10.88
CA LEU A 27 3.71 -7.19 10.06
C LEU A 27 3.37 -5.71 10.11
N PHE A 28 2.08 -5.42 10.28
CA PHE A 28 1.55 -4.09 10.46
C PHE A 28 0.36 -4.20 11.39
N LEU A 29 0.28 -3.32 12.40
CA LEU A 29 -0.84 -3.23 13.32
C LEU A 29 -1.29 -1.78 13.45
N ARG A 30 -2.60 -1.54 13.35
CA ARG A 30 -3.22 -0.25 13.65
C ARG A 30 -4.43 -0.43 14.56
N THR A 31 -4.33 0.06 15.80
CA THR A 31 -5.44 0.15 16.78
C THR A 31 -6.04 1.55 16.88
N PHE A 32 -5.45 2.55 16.22
CA PHE A 32 -5.92 3.95 16.19
C PHE A 32 -5.91 4.70 17.53
N ASP A 33 -5.56 4.06 18.65
CA ASP A 33 -5.50 4.67 19.98
C ASP A 33 -4.52 5.87 20.05
N ASP A 34 -3.52 5.88 19.16
CA ASP A 34 -2.52 6.94 19.04
C ASP A 34 -2.97 8.15 18.19
N GLN A 35 -4.12 8.07 17.49
CA GLN A 35 -4.59 9.11 16.58
C GLN A 35 -5.63 10.03 17.23
N PRO A 36 -5.50 11.37 17.16
CA PRO A 36 -6.47 12.27 17.78
C PRO A 36 -7.87 12.11 17.15
N PRO A 37 -8.97 12.30 17.92
CA PRO A 37 -10.32 12.24 17.38
C PRO A 37 -10.52 13.19 16.20
N GLY A 38 -11.29 12.76 15.21
CA GLY A 38 -11.59 13.56 14.02
C GLY A 38 -10.54 13.45 12.90
N ASP A 39 -9.28 13.18 13.20
CA ASP A 39 -8.23 13.05 12.20
C ASP A 39 -7.91 11.57 11.94
N PRO A 40 -8.27 10.99 10.77
CA PRO A 40 -7.94 9.60 10.40
C PRO A 40 -6.42 9.33 10.42
N GLY A 41 -5.61 10.38 10.50
CA GLY A 41 -4.17 10.34 10.50
C GLY A 41 -3.63 10.14 9.09
N SER A 42 -2.38 10.54 8.89
CA SER A 42 -1.67 10.15 7.67
C SER A 42 -1.30 8.67 7.70
N GLY A 43 -1.23 8.05 6.52
CA GLY A 43 -0.88 6.63 6.33
C GLY A 43 -1.99 5.77 5.74
N TRP A 44 -3.18 6.35 5.59
CA TRP A 44 -4.27 5.76 4.83
C TRP A 44 -4.46 6.55 3.54
N LEU A 45 -4.63 5.84 2.43
CA LEU A 45 -5.23 6.42 1.24
C LEU A 45 -6.74 6.29 1.38
N LEU A 46 -7.37 7.41 1.75
CA LEU A 46 -8.82 7.51 1.87
C LEU A 46 -9.41 7.90 0.51
N THR A 47 -10.39 7.14 0.04
CA THR A 47 -11.13 7.45 -1.20
C THR A 47 -12.60 7.09 -1.04
N GLY A 48 -13.49 8.00 -1.41
CA GLY A 48 -14.92 7.89 -1.14
C GLY A 48 -15.26 7.98 0.37
N GLY A 49 -16.43 8.52 0.68
CA GLY A 49 -16.89 8.64 2.06
C GLY A 49 -16.19 9.72 2.89
N GLU A 50 -16.78 10.01 4.05
CA GLU A 50 -16.14 10.75 5.14
C GLU A 50 -15.57 9.74 6.16
N TRP A 51 -14.27 9.86 6.44
CA TRP A 51 -13.53 9.01 7.38
C TRP A 51 -12.94 9.83 8.52
N ARG A 52 -13.10 9.36 9.76
CA ARG A 52 -12.57 10.05 10.95
C ARG A 52 -12.30 9.10 12.10
N ILE A 53 -11.40 9.47 13.00
CA ILE A 53 -11.20 8.71 14.25
C ILE A 53 -12.31 9.04 15.24
N GLU A 54 -12.92 8.01 15.80
CA GLU A 54 -13.89 8.14 16.89
C GLU A 54 -13.24 8.75 18.14
N GLY A 55 -14.00 9.55 18.88
CA GLY A 55 -13.60 10.00 20.22
C GLY A 55 -13.80 8.90 21.27
N GLY A 56 -13.23 9.11 22.46
CA GLY A 56 -13.33 8.19 23.60
C GLY A 56 -12.05 7.40 23.87
N GLU A 57 -12.15 6.44 24.79
CA GLU A 57 -11.01 5.62 25.25
C GLU A 57 -10.62 4.53 24.23
N ASN A 58 -11.58 4.01 23.46
CA ASN A 58 -11.34 3.03 22.40
C ASN A 58 -11.52 3.70 21.05
N ARG A 59 -10.41 4.07 20.41
CA ARG A 59 -10.44 4.78 19.14
C ARG A 59 -10.62 3.79 18.00
N ALA A 60 -11.36 4.21 16.98
CA ALA A 60 -11.59 3.43 15.79
C ALA A 60 -11.66 4.36 14.58
N LEU A 61 -11.25 3.87 13.42
CA LEU A 61 -11.45 4.58 12.17
C LEU A 61 -12.88 4.35 11.69
N ARG A 62 -13.67 5.41 11.59
CA ARG A 62 -15.08 5.34 11.25
C ARG A 62 -15.34 5.97 9.89
N GLN A 63 -16.08 5.26 9.06
CA GLN A 63 -16.73 5.80 7.88
C GLN A 63 -18.13 6.27 8.30
N VAL A 64 -18.51 7.52 8.02
CA VAL A 64 -19.76 8.12 8.54
C VAL A 64 -20.79 8.49 7.50
N GLU A 65 -20.42 8.55 6.22
CA GLU A 65 -21.33 8.91 5.15
C GLU A 65 -22.20 7.69 4.76
N ARG A 66 -23.51 7.82 4.92
CA ARG A 66 -24.47 6.72 4.73
C ARG A 66 -24.97 6.57 3.30
N GLU A 67 -25.00 7.68 2.57
CA GLU A 67 -25.50 7.76 1.20
C GLU A 67 -24.32 7.85 0.24
N LEU A 68 -23.57 6.75 0.16
CA LEU A 68 -22.43 6.75 -0.75
C LEU A 68 -22.90 6.47 -2.18
N PHE A 69 -22.65 7.41 -3.08
CA PHE A 69 -22.84 7.16 -4.51
C PHE A 69 -21.87 6.09 -5.06
N GLN A 70 -20.79 5.80 -4.32
CA GLN A 70 -19.74 4.83 -4.68
C GLN A 70 -19.28 4.05 -3.43
N GLU A 71 -18.28 3.20 -3.53
CA GLU A 71 -17.68 2.56 -2.36
C GLU A 71 -16.69 3.52 -1.68
N ALA A 72 -16.50 3.34 -0.38
CA ALA A 72 -15.51 4.05 0.41
C ALA A 72 -14.37 3.08 0.80
N PHE A 73 -13.14 3.57 0.77
CA PHE A 73 -11.95 2.80 1.10
C PHE A 73 -11.02 3.59 2.02
N ALA A 74 -10.38 2.86 2.92
CA ALA A 74 -9.17 3.30 3.60
C ALA A 74 -8.08 2.26 3.32
N LEU A 75 -7.16 2.59 2.41
CA LEU A 75 -6.13 1.65 1.95
C LEU A 75 -4.82 1.85 2.69
N ALA A 76 -4.26 0.75 3.17
CA ALA A 76 -2.88 0.62 3.59
C ALA A 76 -2.05 0.13 2.40
N SER A 77 -0.98 0.84 2.05
CA SER A 77 -0.24 0.68 0.79
C SER A 77 0.61 -0.61 0.68
N TRP A 78 0.22 -1.69 1.33
CA TRP A 78 0.97 -2.95 1.39
C TRP A 78 0.28 -4.06 0.62
N SER A 79 1.05 -4.82 -0.14
CA SER A 79 0.62 -6.12 -0.62
C SER A 79 0.93 -7.18 0.42
N GLN A 80 -0.09 -7.66 1.11
CA GLN A 80 0.06 -8.78 2.03
C GLN A 80 -1.02 -9.82 1.79
N PRO A 81 -0.69 -11.11 2.01
CA PRO A 81 -1.62 -12.18 1.78
C PRO A 81 -2.71 -12.23 2.85
N ASP A 82 -2.49 -11.73 4.05
CA ASP A 82 -3.40 -11.95 5.18
C ASP A 82 -3.78 -10.64 5.86
N VAL A 83 -5.05 -10.26 5.71
CA VAL A 83 -5.64 -9.02 6.22
C VAL A 83 -6.65 -9.35 7.30
N LEU A 84 -6.41 -8.88 8.52
CA LEU A 84 -7.33 -9.03 9.65
C LEU A 84 -7.80 -7.66 10.12
N CYS A 85 -9.08 -7.54 10.47
CA CYS A 85 -9.62 -6.31 11.04
C CYS A 85 -10.83 -6.59 11.92
N ARG A 86 -11.05 -5.76 12.94
CA ARG A 86 -12.32 -5.69 13.66
C ARG A 86 -13.18 -4.60 13.04
N PHE A 87 -14.45 -4.89 12.81
CA PHE A 87 -15.42 -3.91 12.35
C PHE A 87 -16.71 -3.98 13.17
N ARG A 88 -17.43 -2.87 13.20
CA ARG A 88 -18.72 -2.72 13.86
C ARG A 88 -19.63 -1.90 12.95
N ALA A 89 -20.72 -2.51 12.48
CA ALA A 89 -21.77 -1.80 11.78
C ALA A 89 -22.57 -0.94 12.77
N ILE A 90 -22.80 0.34 12.45
CA ILE A 90 -23.62 1.23 13.28
C ILE A 90 -25.11 1.03 12.92
N PRO A 91 -26.02 0.91 13.92
CA PRO A 91 -27.45 0.74 13.67
C PRO A 91 -28.07 1.83 12.79
N GLY A 92 -29.13 1.48 12.05
CA GLY A 92 -29.87 2.42 11.18
C GLY A 92 -29.20 2.69 9.83
N THR A 93 -28.28 1.82 9.43
CA THR A 93 -27.66 1.77 8.11
C THR A 93 -28.44 0.80 7.22
N GLY A 94 -28.64 1.14 5.94
CA GLY A 94 -29.43 0.33 5.00
C GLY A 94 -28.76 -1.00 4.63
N ASP A 95 -29.09 -1.56 3.47
CA ASP A 95 -28.52 -2.82 2.93
C ASP A 95 -27.04 -2.71 2.49
N GLY A 96 -26.28 -1.81 3.11
CA GLY A 96 -24.86 -1.62 2.87
C GLY A 96 -24.00 -2.76 3.38
N GLY A 97 -22.69 -2.53 3.41
CA GLY A 97 -21.75 -3.48 3.97
C GLY A 97 -20.41 -2.87 4.36
N ALA A 98 -19.67 -3.65 5.13
CA ALA A 98 -18.34 -3.34 5.61
C ALA A 98 -17.44 -4.57 5.45
N GLY A 99 -16.15 -4.34 5.24
CA GLY A 99 -15.22 -5.41 4.91
C GLY A 99 -13.77 -4.99 4.89
N VAL A 100 -12.95 -5.93 4.44
CA VAL A 100 -11.54 -5.71 4.13
C VAL A 100 -11.28 -5.99 2.65
N VAL A 101 -10.28 -5.32 2.09
CA VAL A 101 -9.78 -5.54 0.73
C VAL A 101 -8.33 -5.97 0.73
N ALA A 102 -7.95 -6.71 -0.30
CA ALA A 102 -6.59 -7.14 -0.58
C ALA A 102 -6.32 -7.09 -2.09
N GLN A 103 -5.04 -7.01 -2.46
CA GLN A 103 -4.59 -6.88 -3.85
C GLN A 103 -5.29 -5.73 -4.60
N CYS A 104 -5.53 -4.62 -3.89
CA CYS A 104 -6.19 -3.45 -4.42
C CYS A 104 -5.24 -2.65 -5.32
N GLN A 105 -5.56 -2.59 -6.61
CA GLN A 105 -4.85 -1.86 -7.66
C GLN A 105 -5.65 -0.64 -8.14
N GLY A 106 -6.57 -0.17 -7.30
CA GLY A 106 -7.54 0.88 -7.62
C GLY A 106 -8.95 0.49 -7.20
N ILE A 107 -9.87 1.47 -7.25
CA ILE A 107 -11.27 1.30 -6.83
C ILE A 107 -12.09 0.35 -7.72
N ASP A 108 -11.51 -0.15 -8.81
CA ASP A 108 -12.16 -1.04 -9.76
C ASP A 108 -11.43 -2.40 -9.92
N ARG A 109 -10.36 -2.64 -9.14
CA ARG A 109 -9.50 -3.83 -9.22
C ARG A 109 -9.04 -4.26 -7.82
N TYR A 110 -9.78 -5.15 -7.17
CA TYR A 110 -9.41 -5.70 -5.84
C TYR A 110 -10.16 -7.01 -5.55
N TYR A 111 -9.70 -7.74 -4.52
CA TYR A 111 -10.52 -8.71 -3.82
C TYR A 111 -11.06 -8.11 -2.53
N ALA A 112 -12.30 -8.45 -2.17
CA ALA A 112 -12.91 -8.03 -0.91
C ALA A 112 -13.51 -9.20 -0.16
N LEU A 113 -13.40 -9.15 1.16
CA LEU A 113 -14.22 -9.94 2.07
C LEU A 113 -15.14 -8.97 2.82
N ALA A 114 -16.43 -9.04 2.54
CA ALA A 114 -17.40 -8.06 3.01
C ALA A 114 -18.66 -8.71 3.56
N ALA A 115 -19.17 -8.18 4.67
CA ALA A 115 -20.48 -8.55 5.17
C ALA A 115 -21.53 -7.59 4.59
N ILE A 116 -22.43 -8.11 3.77
CA ILE A 116 -23.45 -7.35 3.01
C ILE A 116 -24.77 -8.12 3.07
N GLY A 117 -25.85 -7.44 3.51
CA GLY A 117 -27.21 -8.02 3.48
C GLY A 117 -27.33 -9.38 4.17
N GLY A 118 -26.73 -9.56 5.35
CA GLY A 118 -26.76 -10.81 6.12
C GLY A 118 -25.96 -11.96 5.51
N LYS A 119 -25.04 -11.67 4.60
CA LYS A 119 -24.12 -12.66 4.00
C LYS A 119 -22.69 -12.15 4.07
N LEU A 120 -21.75 -13.07 4.27
CA LEU A 120 -20.33 -12.83 4.03
C LEU A 120 -20.06 -13.15 2.56
N HIS A 121 -19.55 -12.17 1.84
CA HIS A 121 -19.19 -12.29 0.43
C HIS A 121 -17.69 -12.24 0.28
N LEU A 122 -17.18 -13.16 -0.52
CA LEU A 122 -15.85 -13.08 -1.10
C LEU A 122 -16.01 -12.60 -2.55
N LEU A 123 -15.54 -11.40 -2.84
CA LEU A 123 -15.78 -10.68 -4.08
C LEU A 123 -14.48 -10.43 -4.83
N LYS A 124 -14.59 -10.35 -6.17
CA LYS A 124 -13.60 -9.73 -7.05
C LYS A 124 -14.24 -8.54 -7.74
N ARG A 125 -13.57 -7.38 -7.73
CA ARG A 125 -13.85 -6.28 -8.63
C ARG A 125 -12.78 -6.23 -9.71
N TRP A 126 -13.18 -6.12 -10.97
CA TRP A 126 -12.27 -6.04 -12.12
C TRP A 126 -12.88 -5.19 -13.23
N ARG A 127 -12.25 -4.03 -13.52
CA ARG A 127 -12.67 -3.11 -14.59
C ARG A 127 -14.14 -2.70 -14.47
N GLY A 128 -14.56 -2.39 -13.24
CA GLY A 128 -15.93 -1.98 -12.91
C GLY A 128 -16.93 -3.13 -12.74
N TYR A 129 -16.58 -4.37 -13.10
CA TYR A 129 -17.44 -5.54 -12.87
C TYR A 129 -17.19 -6.11 -11.47
N VAL A 130 -18.27 -6.49 -10.77
CA VAL A 130 -18.21 -7.18 -9.49
C VAL A 130 -18.65 -8.63 -9.67
N ALA A 131 -17.79 -9.57 -9.31
CA ALA A 131 -18.09 -11.00 -9.29
C ALA A 131 -18.09 -11.51 -7.85
N SER A 132 -19.13 -12.23 -7.47
CA SER A 132 -19.16 -12.98 -6.21
C SER A 132 -18.51 -14.33 -6.42
N LEU A 133 -17.40 -14.58 -5.73
CA LEU A 133 -16.63 -15.83 -5.84
C LEU A 133 -17.14 -16.88 -4.87
N ALA A 134 -17.57 -16.46 -3.68
CA ALA A 134 -18.20 -17.32 -2.68
C ALA A 134 -19.06 -16.50 -1.73
N THR A 135 -20.09 -17.13 -1.16
CA THR A 135 -20.97 -16.50 -0.16
C THR A 135 -21.36 -17.48 0.94
N ALA A 136 -21.49 -16.98 2.16
CA ALA A 136 -22.06 -17.73 3.29
C ALA A 136 -23.05 -16.85 4.08
N PRO A 137 -24.14 -17.41 4.63
CA PRO A 137 -25.01 -16.65 5.51
C PRO A 137 -24.29 -16.29 6.81
N VAL A 138 -24.50 -15.06 7.30
CA VAL A 138 -23.95 -14.60 8.59
C VAL A 138 -24.99 -13.75 9.32
N GLN A 139 -24.97 -13.82 10.65
CA GLN A 139 -25.80 -12.97 11.50
C GLN A 139 -24.91 -11.93 12.16
N LEU A 140 -25.09 -10.67 11.77
CA LEU A 140 -24.46 -9.54 12.43
C LEU A 140 -25.47 -8.87 13.35
N GLN A 141 -25.04 -8.57 14.57
CA GLN A 141 -25.78 -7.71 15.47
C GLN A 141 -25.25 -6.27 15.32
N PRO A 142 -26.08 -5.29 14.94
CA PRO A 142 -25.67 -3.90 14.88
C PRO A 142 -25.06 -3.43 16.22
N GLY A 143 -24.01 -2.63 16.15
CA GLY A 143 -23.29 -2.14 17.33
C GLY A 143 -22.33 -3.15 17.98
N GLN A 144 -22.27 -4.41 17.51
CA GLN A 144 -21.30 -5.38 17.98
C GLN A 144 -20.03 -5.39 17.14
N TRP A 145 -18.89 -5.56 17.79
CA TRP A 145 -17.62 -5.78 17.12
C TRP A 145 -17.55 -7.21 16.57
N ASN A 146 -17.15 -7.34 15.32
CA ASN A 146 -16.89 -8.61 14.66
C ASN A 146 -15.50 -8.52 14.02
N SER A 147 -14.80 -9.63 13.96
CA SER A 147 -13.49 -9.75 13.32
C SER A 147 -13.63 -10.40 11.95
N LEU A 148 -12.94 -9.87 10.95
CA LEU A 148 -12.82 -10.40 9.60
C LEU A 148 -11.36 -10.79 9.36
N ARG A 149 -11.14 -11.85 8.60
CA ARG A 149 -9.82 -12.21 8.06
C ARG A 149 -9.95 -12.65 6.62
N LEU A 150 -9.24 -11.96 5.73
CA LEU A 150 -9.09 -12.30 4.31
C LEU A 150 -7.66 -12.79 4.07
N GLN A 151 -7.54 -14.08 3.73
CA GLN A 151 -6.28 -14.68 3.31
C GLN A 151 -6.27 -14.84 1.78
N VAL A 152 -5.11 -14.54 1.18
CA VAL A 152 -4.86 -14.46 -0.26
C VAL A 152 -3.52 -15.13 -0.55
N ALA A 153 -3.54 -16.32 -1.12
CA ALA A 153 -2.35 -17.00 -1.59
C ALA A 153 -2.24 -16.86 -3.10
N ALA A 154 -1.42 -15.90 -3.56
CA ALA A 154 -1.11 -15.72 -4.97
C ALA A 154 -0.10 -16.78 -5.44
N GLY A 155 -0.40 -17.43 -6.56
CA GLY A 155 0.48 -18.35 -7.26
C GLY A 155 0.57 -18.00 -8.75
N GLU A 156 1.31 -18.80 -9.50
CA GLU A 156 1.39 -18.65 -10.95
C GLU A 156 0.03 -18.95 -11.60
N GLY A 157 -0.56 -17.95 -12.27
CA GLY A 157 -1.83 -18.07 -12.99
C GLY A 157 -3.09 -18.21 -12.13
N LYS A 158 -2.98 -18.22 -10.80
CA LYS A 158 -4.15 -18.34 -9.90
C LYS A 158 -3.95 -17.67 -8.56
N VAL A 159 -5.06 -17.33 -7.90
CA VAL A 159 -5.08 -16.84 -6.52
C VAL A 159 -6.08 -17.65 -5.70
N GLN A 160 -5.65 -18.19 -4.57
CA GLN A 160 -6.53 -18.83 -3.60
C GLN A 160 -6.94 -17.82 -2.53
N LEU A 161 -8.21 -17.82 -2.19
CA LEU A 161 -8.82 -16.86 -1.28
C LEU A 161 -9.61 -17.60 -0.21
N SER A 162 -9.50 -17.14 1.03
CA SER A 162 -10.36 -17.63 2.11
C SER A 162 -10.74 -16.53 3.09
N GLY A 163 -11.99 -16.57 3.56
CA GLY A 163 -12.58 -15.58 4.43
C GLY A 163 -13.14 -16.18 5.71
N LYS A 164 -12.88 -15.50 6.82
CA LYS A 164 -13.41 -15.82 8.15
C LYS A 164 -14.13 -14.61 8.74
N LEU A 165 -15.15 -14.87 9.55
CA LEU A 165 -15.88 -13.90 10.35
C LEU A 165 -16.14 -14.50 11.74
N TRP A 166 -15.89 -13.75 12.82
CA TRP A 166 -16.16 -14.20 14.19
C TRP A 166 -16.33 -13.03 15.16
N GLN A 167 -16.80 -13.31 16.38
CA GLN A 167 -16.90 -12.30 17.45
C GLN A 167 -15.83 -12.50 18.52
N GLU A 168 -15.75 -13.71 19.08
CA GLU A 168 -14.85 -14.02 20.19
C GLU A 168 -13.65 -14.85 19.75
N THR A 169 -13.89 -16.04 19.20
CA THR A 169 -12.83 -16.99 18.83
C THR A 169 -12.77 -17.19 17.32
N GLU A 170 -11.57 -17.07 16.75
CA GLU A 170 -11.35 -17.30 15.31
C GLU A 170 -11.69 -18.76 14.93
N PRO A 171 -12.54 -19.00 13.92
CA PRO A 171 -12.86 -20.34 13.48
C PRO A 171 -11.65 -21.00 12.80
N ARG A 172 -11.54 -22.32 13.00
CA ARG A 172 -10.49 -23.12 12.36
C ARG A 172 -10.61 -23.16 10.84
N GLN A 173 -11.84 -23.31 10.34
CA GLN A 173 -12.13 -23.38 8.92
C GLN A 173 -12.64 -22.03 8.40
N PRO A 174 -12.34 -21.67 7.15
CA PRO A 174 -12.93 -20.51 6.53
C PRO A 174 -14.44 -20.71 6.31
N LEU A 175 -15.20 -19.62 6.43
CA LEU A 175 -16.63 -19.60 6.11
C LEU A 175 -16.87 -19.56 4.60
N VAL A 176 -15.97 -18.90 3.88
CA VAL A 176 -15.98 -18.80 2.41
C VAL A 176 -14.58 -19.04 1.87
N ALA A 177 -14.46 -19.73 0.75
CA ALA A 177 -13.19 -19.92 0.07
C ALA A 177 -13.43 -20.02 -1.45
N ALA A 178 -12.46 -19.55 -2.24
CA ALA A 178 -12.52 -19.61 -3.70
C ALA A 178 -11.11 -19.71 -4.29
N THR A 179 -11.04 -20.13 -5.55
CA THR A 179 -9.84 -19.99 -6.39
C THR A 179 -10.22 -19.14 -7.61
N ASP A 180 -9.43 -18.11 -7.87
CA ASP A 180 -9.55 -17.28 -9.06
C ASP A 180 -8.41 -17.58 -10.03
N GLU A 181 -8.76 -18.04 -11.23
CA GLU A 181 -7.84 -18.33 -12.34
C GLU A 181 -8.07 -17.36 -13.53
N ASN A 182 -9.05 -16.45 -13.43
CA ASN A 182 -9.46 -15.58 -14.52
C ASN A 182 -8.87 -14.17 -14.33
N ALA A 183 -7.68 -13.94 -14.85
CA ALA A 183 -6.91 -12.69 -14.65
C ALA A 183 -6.74 -12.36 -13.15
N PRO A 184 -6.08 -13.23 -12.38
CA PRO A 184 -5.98 -13.08 -10.93
C PRO A 184 -5.19 -11.82 -10.54
N LEU A 185 -5.64 -11.15 -9.48
CA LEU A 185 -4.92 -10.03 -8.87
C LEU A 185 -3.83 -10.57 -7.92
N THR A 186 -2.57 -10.46 -8.30
CA THR A 186 -1.45 -11.06 -7.55
C THR A 186 -0.71 -10.08 -6.66
N ARG A 187 -0.99 -8.77 -6.78
CA ARG A 187 -0.37 -7.68 -6.03
C ARG A 187 -1.34 -6.52 -5.84
N GLY A 188 -1.10 -5.66 -4.86
CA GLY A 188 -1.86 -4.43 -4.63
C GLY A 188 -2.01 -4.15 -3.14
N ALA A 189 -2.59 -3.01 -2.79
CA ALA A 189 -2.80 -2.59 -1.40
C ALA A 189 -3.79 -3.51 -0.66
N ALA A 190 -3.75 -3.44 0.66
CA ALA A 190 -4.76 -3.99 1.55
C ALA A 190 -5.50 -2.84 2.23
N GLY A 191 -6.67 -3.08 2.80
CA GLY A 191 -7.38 -1.99 3.46
C GLY A 191 -8.78 -2.33 3.93
N LEU A 192 -9.50 -1.27 4.25
CA LEU A 192 -10.88 -1.29 4.70
C LEU A 192 -11.79 -0.91 3.55
N TRP A 193 -12.96 -1.52 3.51
CA TRP A 193 -13.98 -1.29 2.49
C TRP A 193 -15.34 -1.07 3.14
N CYS A 194 -16.08 -0.12 2.61
CA CYS A 194 -17.44 0.16 3.01
C CYS A 194 -18.30 0.54 1.80
N ALA A 195 -19.56 0.14 1.80
CA ALA A 195 -20.56 0.63 0.86
C ALA A 195 -21.88 0.92 1.60
N ASN A 196 -22.41 2.14 1.46
CA ASN A 196 -23.70 2.57 2.01
C ASN A 196 -23.93 2.23 3.49
N MET A 197 -22.88 2.34 4.33
CA MET A 197 -22.94 1.93 5.74
C MET A 197 -22.04 2.78 6.63
N ASP A 198 -22.62 3.37 7.68
CA ASP A 198 -21.86 3.90 8.82
C ASP A 198 -21.24 2.73 9.62
N CYS A 199 -19.92 2.67 9.67
CA CYS A 199 -19.20 1.59 10.32
C CYS A 199 -17.86 2.04 10.91
N SER A 200 -17.46 1.38 12.00
CA SER A 200 -16.18 1.59 12.67
C SER A 200 -15.26 0.41 12.40
N PHE A 201 -13.97 0.68 12.25
CA PHE A 201 -12.92 -0.31 12.07
C PHE A 201 -11.83 -0.11 13.13
N ASP A 202 -11.33 -1.20 13.68
CA ASP A 202 -10.30 -1.26 14.69
C ASP A 202 -9.35 -2.43 14.40
N ARG A 203 -8.16 -2.38 14.98
CA ARG A 203 -7.17 -3.47 14.99
C ARG A 203 -6.95 -4.05 13.60
N PHE A 204 -6.62 -3.16 12.65
CA PHE A 204 -6.23 -3.58 11.32
C PHE A 204 -4.83 -4.18 11.37
N GLU A 205 -4.72 -5.43 10.97
CA GLU A 205 -3.51 -6.21 10.97
C GLU A 205 -3.20 -6.70 9.56
N LEU A 206 -1.94 -6.58 9.16
CA LEU A 206 -1.41 -7.35 8.04
C LEU A 206 -0.48 -8.41 8.60
N ARG A 207 -0.60 -9.62 8.10
CA ARG A 207 0.23 -10.74 8.49
C ARG A 207 0.85 -11.36 7.25
N ASP A 208 1.99 -12.00 7.46
CA ASP A 208 2.54 -12.94 6.50
C ASP A 208 2.89 -14.22 7.25
N GLU A 209 2.24 -15.31 6.87
CA GLU A 209 2.50 -16.62 7.48
C GLU A 209 3.90 -17.12 7.16
N GLN A 210 4.52 -16.60 6.10
CA GLN A 210 5.91 -16.86 5.74
C GLN A 210 6.90 -15.94 6.49
N GLN A 211 6.41 -15.04 7.35
CA GLN A 211 7.20 -14.02 8.04
C GLN A 211 8.11 -13.20 7.10
N ARG A 212 7.73 -13.04 5.83
CA ARG A 212 8.47 -12.18 4.91
C ARG A 212 8.30 -10.75 5.39
N THR A 213 9.37 -10.00 5.22
CA THR A 213 9.37 -8.58 5.51
C THR A 213 8.29 -7.88 4.69
N PRO A 214 7.45 -7.02 5.31
CA PRO A 214 6.44 -6.29 4.60
C PRO A 214 7.09 -5.52 3.47
N SER A 215 6.57 -5.68 2.25
CA SER A 215 7.06 -4.94 1.11
C SER A 215 5.93 -4.41 0.24
N LEU A 216 6.15 -3.22 -0.30
CA LEU A 216 5.47 -2.68 -1.46
C LEU A 216 6.44 -2.80 -2.63
N VAL A 217 5.97 -3.37 -3.74
CA VAL A 217 6.75 -3.47 -4.98
C VAL A 217 5.90 -2.91 -6.11
N GLU A 218 6.43 -1.91 -6.79
CA GLU A 218 5.84 -1.29 -7.97
C GLU A 218 6.80 -1.36 -9.15
N ALA A 219 6.32 -1.97 -10.24
CA ALA A 219 7.04 -2.10 -11.51
C ALA A 219 6.33 -1.35 -12.64
N PHE A 220 5.28 -0.58 -12.31
CA PHE A 220 4.52 0.32 -13.19
C PHE A 220 3.83 -0.36 -14.40
N GLY A 221 3.85 -1.69 -14.49
CA GLY A 221 3.27 -2.45 -15.59
C GLY A 221 1.81 -2.87 -15.42
N SER A 222 1.19 -2.60 -14.27
CA SER A 222 -0.23 -2.97 -14.02
C SER A 222 -1.23 -1.94 -14.52
N ASP A 223 -0.77 -0.74 -14.86
CA ASP A 223 -1.64 0.40 -15.13
C ASP A 223 -1.64 0.78 -16.62
N SER A 224 -2.69 1.46 -17.05
CA SER A 224 -2.79 1.97 -18.41
C SER A 224 -1.66 2.97 -18.67
N LEU A 225 -1.00 2.86 -19.82
CA LEU A 225 -0.03 3.87 -20.24
C LEU A 225 -0.70 5.25 -20.32
N GLY A 226 0.01 6.28 -19.85
CA GLY A 226 -0.47 7.66 -19.76
C GLY A 226 -1.18 8.01 -18.45
N GLU A 227 -1.47 7.03 -17.59
CA GLU A 227 -2.15 7.25 -16.31
C GLU A 227 -1.19 7.12 -15.13
N LEU A 228 -1.49 7.83 -14.04
CA LEU A 228 -0.80 7.63 -12.77
C LEU A 228 -1.22 6.27 -12.18
N PRO A 229 -0.29 5.45 -11.66
CA PRO A 229 -0.65 4.23 -10.96
C PRO A 229 -1.63 4.50 -9.82
N ALA A 230 -2.63 3.64 -9.64
CA ALA A 230 -3.79 3.94 -8.80
C ALA A 230 -3.47 4.21 -7.32
N LEU A 231 -2.35 3.68 -6.81
CA LEU A 231 -1.92 3.86 -5.42
C LEU A 231 -1.01 5.07 -5.20
N TRP A 232 -0.69 5.81 -6.26
CA TRP A 232 0.22 6.95 -6.20
C TRP A 232 -0.55 8.25 -6.09
N ARG A 233 0.04 9.24 -5.39
CA ARG A 233 -0.49 10.59 -5.30
C ARG A 233 0.57 11.58 -5.72
N VAL A 234 0.24 12.38 -6.71
CA VAL A 234 1.12 13.47 -7.13
C VAL A 234 0.93 14.63 -6.17
N ALA A 235 1.99 15.05 -5.48
CA ALA A 235 1.97 16.31 -4.77
C ALA A 235 2.07 17.48 -5.75
N GLN A 236 3.02 17.39 -6.70
CA GLN A 236 3.28 18.41 -7.71
C GLN A 236 3.89 17.81 -8.99
N GLY A 237 3.85 18.58 -10.08
CA GLY A 237 4.36 18.16 -11.39
C GLY A 237 3.40 17.23 -12.13
N ARG A 238 3.84 16.74 -13.29
CA ARG A 238 3.07 15.77 -14.10
C ARG A 238 3.77 14.42 -14.06
N TRP A 239 3.00 13.37 -13.79
CA TRP A 239 3.51 12.00 -13.68
C TRP A 239 2.55 11.05 -14.38
N PHE A 240 3.10 10.06 -15.08
CA PHE A 240 2.32 9.07 -15.78
C PHE A 240 3.15 7.81 -16.02
N SER A 241 2.45 6.67 -16.14
CA SER A 241 3.05 5.41 -16.56
C SER A 241 3.38 5.48 -18.06
N ASP A 242 4.55 5.00 -18.44
CA ASP A 242 5.04 5.02 -19.82
C ASP A 242 5.72 3.68 -20.15
N SER A 243 5.98 3.42 -21.43
CA SER A 243 6.75 2.27 -21.88
C SER A 243 7.99 2.74 -22.63
N GLN A 244 9.15 2.28 -22.19
CA GLN A 244 10.44 2.63 -22.78
C GLN A 244 11.28 1.38 -22.93
N ASN A 245 11.62 1.01 -24.18
CA ASN A 245 12.38 -0.20 -24.49
C ASN A 245 11.79 -1.44 -23.80
N GLU A 246 10.47 -1.65 -23.95
CA GLU A 246 9.70 -2.76 -23.36
C GLU A 246 9.62 -2.77 -21.83
N ARG A 247 10.17 -1.76 -21.15
CA ARG A 247 10.06 -1.57 -19.71
C ARG A 247 8.95 -0.59 -19.39
N HIS A 248 8.09 -0.96 -18.46
CA HIS A 248 7.12 -0.03 -17.88
C HIS A 248 7.81 0.86 -16.86
N VAL A 249 7.60 2.16 -16.95
CA VAL A 249 8.25 3.16 -16.09
C VAL A 249 7.23 4.16 -15.60
N LEU A 250 7.49 4.77 -14.44
CA LEU A 250 6.86 6.02 -14.08
C LEU A 250 7.73 7.18 -14.59
N ARG A 251 7.15 8.06 -15.40
CA ARG A 251 7.87 9.16 -16.04
C ARG A 251 7.45 10.50 -15.49
N HIS A 252 8.46 11.35 -15.23
CA HIS A 252 8.30 12.79 -15.09
C HIS A 252 8.79 13.43 -16.40
N PRO A 253 7.93 14.15 -17.16
CA PRO A 253 8.29 14.69 -18.47
C PRO A 253 9.29 15.86 -18.37
N GLY A 254 9.49 16.41 -17.18
CA GLY A 254 10.13 17.72 -17.01
C GLY A 254 9.12 18.84 -17.22
N THR A 255 9.55 20.06 -16.94
CA THR A 255 8.75 21.28 -17.05
C THR A 255 9.35 22.20 -18.10
N ASP A 256 8.50 22.85 -18.88
CA ASP A 256 8.92 23.75 -19.98
C ASP A 256 9.24 25.19 -19.51
N GLY A 257 9.13 25.51 -18.21
CA GLY A 257 9.41 26.86 -17.71
C GLY A 257 9.20 27.06 -16.20
N SER A 258 10.06 27.91 -15.62
CA SER A 258 10.13 28.41 -14.23
C SER A 258 9.53 27.53 -13.13
N VAL A 259 10.34 26.65 -12.56
CA VAL A 259 9.94 25.83 -11.42
C VAL A 259 10.67 26.26 -10.15
N SER A 260 9.94 26.32 -9.03
CA SER A 260 10.51 26.39 -7.68
C SER A 260 11.14 25.05 -7.27
N PHE A 261 11.92 25.03 -6.20
CA PHE A 261 12.65 23.85 -5.70
C PHE A 261 11.76 22.70 -5.16
N ASP A 262 10.43 22.79 -5.31
CA ASP A 262 9.46 22.10 -4.45
C ASP A 262 8.68 20.95 -5.10
N GLU A 263 8.99 20.55 -6.34
CA GLU A 263 8.22 19.51 -7.05
C GLU A 263 8.50 18.08 -6.54
N ASN A 264 7.45 17.24 -6.37
CA ASN A 264 7.55 15.84 -5.91
C ASN A 264 6.37 14.96 -6.42
N ALA A 265 6.60 13.68 -6.73
CA ALA A 265 5.55 12.64 -6.75
C ALA A 265 5.67 11.72 -5.54
N LEU A 266 4.58 11.53 -4.83
CA LEU A 266 4.62 10.79 -3.58
C LEU A 266 3.86 9.47 -3.74
N ALA A 267 4.52 8.36 -3.46
CA ALA A 267 3.80 7.26 -2.86
C ALA A 267 3.69 7.58 -1.36
N LEU A 268 2.49 7.48 -0.80
CA LEU A 268 2.27 7.79 0.62
C LEU A 268 2.08 6.48 1.36
N VAL A 269 3.13 6.07 2.07
CA VAL A 269 3.12 4.95 3.04
C VAL A 269 3.70 5.43 4.35
N ARG A 270 2.90 5.60 5.42
CA ARG A 270 3.45 6.07 6.70
C ARG A 270 4.13 4.93 7.43
N LEU A 271 5.45 4.99 7.49
CA LEU A 271 6.29 3.99 8.14
C LEU A 271 7.35 4.63 9.02
N ARG A 272 7.84 3.83 9.94
CA ARG A 272 9.14 4.01 10.58
C ARG A 272 10.01 2.81 10.23
N ASN A 273 11.32 3.00 10.24
CA ASN A 273 12.30 1.94 10.01
C ASN A 273 12.01 1.19 8.71
N TYR A 274 12.38 1.77 7.58
CA TYR A 274 12.22 1.09 6.30
C TYR A 274 13.36 1.42 5.36
N THR A 275 13.47 0.58 4.34
CA THR A 275 14.31 0.79 3.19
C THR A 275 13.44 1.07 1.97
N VAL A 276 13.72 2.16 1.26
CA VAL A 276 13.15 2.46 -0.06
C VAL A 276 14.22 2.30 -1.14
N THR A 277 13.86 1.65 -2.24
CA THR A 277 14.73 1.51 -3.43
C THR A 277 13.98 1.86 -4.69
N ALA A 278 14.66 2.41 -5.69
CA ALA A 278 14.14 2.47 -7.05
C ALA A 278 15.28 2.48 -8.06
N LEU A 279 14.97 2.06 -9.29
CA LEU A 279 15.76 2.43 -10.45
C LEU A 279 15.38 3.85 -10.90
N VAL A 280 16.39 4.64 -11.22
CA VAL A 280 16.29 6.02 -11.66
C VAL A 280 17.12 6.21 -12.91
N ARG A 281 16.55 6.86 -13.92
CA ARG A 281 17.25 7.25 -15.14
C ARG A 281 17.02 8.72 -15.43
N ARG A 282 18.12 9.41 -15.71
CA ARG A 282 18.11 10.74 -16.31
C ARG A 282 17.89 10.60 -17.81
N ASP A 283 16.83 11.19 -18.35
CA ASP A 283 16.51 11.04 -19.78
C ASP A 283 17.01 12.19 -20.65
N THR A 284 17.44 13.31 -20.04
CA THR A 284 17.86 14.52 -20.78
C THR A 284 19.22 15.00 -20.33
N ASP A 285 19.93 15.68 -21.22
CA ASP A 285 21.22 16.33 -20.95
C ASP A 285 21.08 17.71 -20.27
N ALA A 286 19.88 18.02 -19.75
CA ALA A 286 19.61 19.31 -19.11
C ALA A 286 20.63 19.62 -18.01
N ARG A 287 21.22 20.82 -18.04
CA ARG A 287 22.27 21.24 -17.11
C ARG A 287 21.78 21.31 -15.66
N ALA A 288 20.51 21.66 -15.47
CA ALA A 288 19.80 21.53 -14.21
C ALA A 288 18.91 20.29 -14.30
N TRP A 289 19.17 19.30 -13.47
CA TRP A 289 18.39 18.08 -13.36
C TRP A 289 18.58 17.49 -11.97
N GLY A 290 17.55 16.81 -11.48
CA GLY A 290 17.61 16.00 -10.29
C GLY A 290 16.55 14.92 -10.26
N ALA A 291 16.89 13.83 -9.58
CA ALA A 291 15.97 12.75 -9.28
C ALA A 291 16.39 12.04 -7.99
N GLY A 292 15.46 11.36 -7.34
CA GLY A 292 15.73 10.75 -6.05
C GLY A 292 14.59 9.94 -5.46
N LEU A 293 14.82 9.52 -4.23
CA LEU A 293 13.86 8.87 -3.35
C LEU A 293 13.44 9.86 -2.26
N VAL A 294 12.17 9.80 -1.87
CA VAL A 294 11.61 10.50 -0.72
C VAL A 294 11.31 9.48 0.37
N ALA A 295 11.55 9.83 1.62
CA ALA A 295 11.16 9.03 2.78
C ALA A 295 10.64 9.92 3.91
N TYR A 296 9.95 9.31 4.87
CA TYR A 296 9.25 9.96 5.98
C TYR A 296 8.42 11.18 5.54
N CYS A 297 7.80 11.12 4.36
CA CYS A 297 6.99 12.21 3.83
C CYS A 297 5.63 12.30 4.53
N SER A 298 5.42 13.36 5.30
CA SER A 298 4.13 13.64 5.94
C SER A 298 3.34 14.73 5.21
N SER A 299 4.05 15.63 4.52
CA SER A 299 3.52 16.66 3.63
C SER A 299 4.54 16.92 2.51
N PRO A 300 4.18 17.67 1.44
CA PRO A 300 5.13 18.08 0.41
C PRO A 300 6.34 18.86 0.93
N ASP A 301 6.26 19.39 2.15
CA ASP A 301 7.28 20.21 2.80
C ASP A 301 7.98 19.49 3.97
N SER A 302 7.64 18.24 4.27
CA SER A 302 8.16 17.52 5.43
C SER A 302 8.53 16.09 5.07
N HIS A 303 9.82 15.87 4.78
CA HIS A 303 10.39 14.60 4.32
C HIS A 303 11.93 14.56 4.42
N TYR A 304 12.47 13.35 4.34
CA TYR A 304 13.86 13.10 3.97
C TYR A 304 13.97 12.78 2.47
N ARG A 305 15.12 13.07 1.86
CA ARG A 305 15.42 12.69 0.48
C ARG A 305 16.81 12.08 0.36
N LEU A 306 16.92 11.07 -0.50
CA LEU A 306 18.16 10.69 -1.16
C LEU A 306 18.04 11.14 -2.60
N ARG A 307 18.77 12.18 -3.00
CA ARG A 307 18.60 12.79 -4.32
C ARG A 307 19.92 13.05 -5.00
N VAL A 308 19.92 12.92 -6.32
CA VAL A 308 20.99 13.45 -7.17
C VAL A 308 20.54 14.80 -7.71
N VAL A 309 21.41 15.80 -7.64
CA VAL A 309 21.26 17.08 -8.33
C VAL A 309 22.60 17.42 -8.97
N GLY A 310 22.63 17.60 -10.29
CA GLY A 310 23.89 17.79 -11.03
C GLY A 310 24.81 16.58 -10.89
N ASP A 311 26.02 16.79 -10.36
CA ASP A 311 27.07 15.78 -10.18
C ASP A 311 27.22 15.31 -8.72
N ARG A 312 26.20 15.50 -7.90
CA ARG A 312 26.24 15.23 -6.47
C ARG A 312 25.03 14.45 -5.99
N LEU A 313 25.28 13.51 -5.09
CA LEU A 313 24.28 12.78 -4.32
C LEU A 313 24.17 13.45 -2.94
N TYR A 314 22.93 13.65 -2.48
CA TYR A 314 22.62 14.30 -1.22
C TYR A 314 21.68 13.44 -0.38
N LEU A 315 21.93 13.43 0.93
CA LEU A 315 20.93 13.15 1.95
C LEU A 315 20.44 14.49 2.50
N THR A 316 19.15 14.77 2.39
CA THR A 316 18.58 16.04 2.83
C THR A 316 17.35 15.83 3.70
N LYS A 317 17.12 16.76 4.62
CA LYS A 317 15.89 16.89 5.38
C LYS A 317 15.15 18.15 4.94
N ARG A 318 13.84 18.10 4.91
CA ARG A 318 12.94 19.26 4.90
C ARG A 318 11.88 19.02 5.96
N TRP A 319 11.54 20.02 6.76
CA TRP A 319 10.49 19.88 7.78
C TRP A 319 9.37 20.91 7.67
N ASP A 320 9.58 21.98 6.89
CA ASP A 320 8.56 22.90 6.43
C ASP A 320 8.99 23.58 5.10
N ALA A 321 8.20 24.53 4.62
CA ALA A 321 8.43 25.18 3.33
C ALA A 321 9.71 26.02 3.27
N GLU A 322 10.18 26.53 4.42
CA GLU A 322 11.29 27.48 4.52
C GLU A 322 12.60 26.80 4.94
N HIS A 323 12.51 25.61 5.55
CA HIS A 323 13.65 24.94 6.14
C HIS A 323 13.99 23.62 5.44
N ALA A 324 15.19 23.60 4.85
CA ALA A 324 15.83 22.40 4.34
C ALA A 324 17.31 22.36 4.77
N GLU A 325 17.80 21.15 5.04
CA GLU A 325 19.17 20.91 5.49
C GLU A 325 19.80 19.76 4.70
N ASN A 326 21.09 19.90 4.37
CA ASN A 326 21.90 18.81 3.84
C ASN A 326 22.54 18.06 5.01
N LEU A 327 22.17 16.80 5.19
CA LEU A 327 22.71 15.93 6.24
C LEU A 327 24.02 15.26 5.82
N ALA A 328 24.17 14.96 4.52
CA ALA A 328 25.39 14.44 3.93
C ALA A 328 25.40 14.67 2.41
N GLU A 329 26.57 14.75 1.81
CA GLU A 329 26.73 14.83 0.34
C GLU A 329 28.01 14.16 -0.14
N THR A 330 28.01 13.70 -1.39
CA THR A 330 29.20 13.18 -2.08
C THR A 330 29.08 13.38 -3.59
N LYS A 331 30.18 13.23 -4.32
CA LYS A 331 30.16 13.30 -5.79
C LYS A 331 29.56 12.03 -6.38
N LEU A 332 28.61 12.21 -7.29
CA LEU A 332 28.01 11.16 -8.11
C LEU A 332 27.46 11.78 -9.39
N ALA A 333 28.15 11.57 -10.51
CA ALA A 333 27.67 12.02 -11.81
C ALA A 333 26.85 10.93 -12.49
N LEU A 334 25.53 11.12 -12.59
CA LEU A 334 24.67 10.21 -13.34
C LEU A 334 24.78 10.49 -14.84
N GLN A 335 25.11 9.45 -15.60
CA GLN A 335 25.15 9.53 -17.05
C GLN A 335 23.73 9.53 -17.63
N PRO A 336 23.41 10.45 -18.54
CA PRO A 336 22.14 10.44 -19.28
C PRO A 336 21.90 9.09 -19.97
N GLY A 337 20.66 8.61 -19.93
CA GLY A 337 20.25 7.32 -20.50
C GLY A 337 20.69 6.09 -19.70
N GLN A 338 21.50 6.24 -18.65
CA GLN A 338 21.93 5.11 -17.81
C GLN A 338 21.04 4.96 -16.58
N TRP A 339 20.62 3.72 -16.31
CA TRP A 339 19.88 3.38 -15.09
C TRP A 339 20.82 3.26 -13.89
N TYR A 340 20.41 3.87 -12.78
CA TYR A 340 21.05 3.73 -11.49
C TYR A 340 20.04 3.24 -10.48
N ARG A 341 20.47 2.36 -9.58
CA ARG A 341 19.67 1.99 -8.41
C ARG A 341 20.00 2.93 -7.28
N LEU A 342 18.98 3.56 -6.71
CA LEU A 342 19.08 4.30 -5.46
C LEU A 342 18.49 3.46 -4.33
N LYS A 343 19.07 3.56 -3.14
CA LYS A 343 18.58 2.93 -1.91
C LYS A 343 18.75 3.87 -0.74
N LEU A 344 17.66 4.12 -0.02
CA LEU A 344 17.63 4.91 1.19
C LEU A 344 17.07 4.06 2.32
N ARG A 345 17.86 3.84 3.37
CA ARG A 345 17.43 3.17 4.60
C ARG A 345 17.34 4.16 5.75
N LEU A 346 16.27 4.06 6.53
CA LEU A 346 16.03 4.87 7.70
C LEU A 346 16.01 3.99 8.95
N ARG A 347 16.65 4.48 10.01
CA ARG A 347 16.62 3.87 11.33
C ARG A 347 16.31 4.93 12.37
N THR A 348 15.13 4.85 12.96
CA THR A 348 14.75 5.66 14.11
C THR A 348 15.47 5.10 15.34
N LEU A 349 16.31 5.94 15.94
CA LEU A 349 17.04 5.69 17.17
C LEU A 349 16.36 6.47 18.31
N THR A 350 16.86 6.30 19.53
CA THR A 350 16.34 7.02 20.70
C THR A 350 16.58 8.52 20.63
N ASP A 351 17.64 8.95 19.94
CA ASP A 351 18.14 10.31 19.86
C ASP A 351 18.01 10.96 18.48
N GLY A 352 17.41 10.27 17.50
CA GLY A 352 17.28 10.80 16.15
C GLY A 352 16.91 9.78 15.09
N VAL A 353 17.16 10.14 13.83
CA VAL A 353 17.01 9.24 12.68
C VAL A 353 18.33 9.15 11.95
N GLN A 354 18.84 7.93 11.78
CA GLN A 354 19.98 7.64 10.90
C GLN A 354 19.48 7.36 9.49
N LEU A 355 20.12 8.00 8.50
CA LEU A 355 19.85 7.83 7.08
C LEU A 355 21.08 7.22 6.41
N LEU A 356 20.86 6.14 5.66
CA LEU A 356 21.91 5.48 4.88
C LEU A 356 21.53 5.52 3.40
N GLY A 357 22.35 6.18 2.60
CA GLY A 357 22.13 6.39 1.17
C GLY A 357 23.13 5.59 0.34
N ARG A 358 22.64 4.94 -0.73
CA ARG A 358 23.47 4.18 -1.67
C ARG A 358 22.99 4.41 -3.09
N ALA A 359 23.96 4.48 -4.01
CA ALA A 359 23.70 4.62 -5.44
C ALA A 359 24.69 3.77 -6.25
N TRP A 360 24.21 2.99 -7.21
CA TRP A 360 25.06 2.13 -8.03
C TRP A 360 24.44 1.82 -9.38
N THR A 361 25.25 1.22 -10.26
CA THR A 361 24.81 0.72 -11.57
C THR A 361 24.91 -0.81 -11.62
N GLY A 362 24.19 -1.44 -12.54
CA GLY A 362 24.15 -2.90 -12.66
C GLY A 362 23.30 -3.57 -11.58
N ASN A 363 23.51 -4.89 -11.41
CA ASN A 363 22.67 -5.74 -10.58
C ASN A 363 23.28 -6.09 -9.22
N VAL A 364 24.57 -5.79 -9.00
CA VAL A 364 25.27 -6.11 -7.76
C VAL A 364 25.21 -4.90 -6.84
N GLU A 365 24.54 -5.05 -5.71
CA GLU A 365 24.52 -4.02 -4.66
C GLU A 365 25.90 -3.95 -3.97
N PRO A 366 26.54 -2.76 -3.87
CA PRO A 366 27.80 -2.63 -3.16
C PRO A 366 27.60 -2.81 -1.65
N ASP A 367 28.58 -3.41 -0.97
CA ASP A 367 28.50 -3.67 0.47
C ASP A 367 28.51 -2.37 1.31
N GLU A 368 29.25 -1.35 0.84
CA GLU A 368 29.42 -0.08 1.53
C GLU A 368 28.28 0.91 1.23
N TRP A 369 27.89 1.69 2.24
CA TRP A 369 26.95 2.81 2.03
C TRP A 369 27.69 4.00 1.43
N THR A 370 27.12 4.60 0.38
CA THR A 370 27.70 5.75 -0.31
C THR A 370 27.65 7.01 0.56
N LEU A 371 26.59 7.15 1.37
CA LEU A 371 26.35 8.26 2.28
C LEU A 371 25.76 7.77 3.60
N THR A 372 26.14 8.42 4.68
CA THR A 372 25.51 8.28 6.01
C THR A 372 25.24 9.67 6.55
N GLY A 373 23.99 9.91 6.96
CA GLY A 373 23.56 11.14 7.63
C GLY A 373 22.83 10.81 8.94
N PHE A 374 22.74 11.80 9.82
CA PHE A 374 22.02 11.68 11.09
C PHE A 374 21.23 12.95 11.36
N ASP A 375 19.97 12.80 11.71
CA ASP A 375 19.08 13.90 12.13
C ASP A 375 18.76 13.75 13.62
N GLY A 376 19.48 14.50 14.45
CA GLY A 376 19.24 14.59 15.89
C GLY A 376 18.42 15.81 16.32
N THR A 377 18.06 16.70 15.38
CA THR A 377 17.43 17.99 15.68
C THR A 377 16.02 17.99 15.09
N GLN A 378 15.02 17.63 15.89
CA GLN A 378 13.61 17.49 15.45
C GLN A 378 13.44 16.40 14.36
N PRO A 379 13.78 15.13 14.65
CA PRO A 379 13.62 14.04 13.70
C PRO A 379 12.18 13.92 13.20
N LEU A 380 12.01 13.63 11.91
CA LEU A 380 10.68 13.39 11.35
C LEU A 380 10.10 12.10 11.95
N PRO A 381 8.82 12.10 12.37
CA PRO A 381 8.23 11.02 13.14
C PRO A 381 7.85 9.79 12.29
N GLY A 382 8.32 9.67 11.06
CA GLY A 382 7.84 8.69 10.08
C GLY A 382 6.96 9.31 9.01
N GLY A 383 6.71 8.57 7.94
CA GLY A 383 6.02 9.12 6.77
C GLY A 383 6.19 8.29 5.50
N GLY A 384 5.52 8.77 4.44
CA GLY A 384 5.51 8.28 3.07
C GLY A 384 6.88 8.01 2.47
N ALA A 385 6.95 7.01 1.59
CA ALA A 385 8.09 6.77 0.72
C ALA A 385 7.69 7.04 -0.72
N GLY A 386 8.45 7.84 -1.46
CA GLY A 386 8.06 8.26 -2.82
C GLY A 386 9.23 8.55 -3.73
N LEU A 387 8.94 9.22 -4.85
CA LEU A 387 9.91 9.56 -5.88
C LEU A 387 10.07 11.08 -5.99
N TRP A 388 11.28 11.51 -6.27
CA TRP A 388 11.56 12.93 -6.43
C TRP A 388 12.13 13.17 -7.82
N ALA A 389 11.68 14.21 -8.48
CA ALA A 389 12.27 14.70 -9.72
C ALA A 389 12.31 16.23 -9.68
N PHE A 390 13.31 16.81 -10.33
CA PHE A 390 13.53 18.24 -10.40
C PHE A 390 14.13 18.58 -11.75
N ILE A 391 13.44 19.40 -12.54
CA ILE A 391 13.87 19.92 -13.85
C ILE A 391 14.35 18.84 -14.84
N GLY A 392 13.79 18.88 -16.03
CA GLY A 392 14.10 17.89 -17.06
C GLY A 392 13.46 16.53 -16.77
N GLN A 393 13.69 15.63 -17.71
CA GLN A 393 12.96 14.38 -17.77
C GLN A 393 13.66 13.27 -16.98
N SER A 394 12.88 12.54 -16.20
CA SER A 394 13.33 11.40 -15.41
C SER A 394 12.38 10.22 -15.56
N SER A 395 12.93 9.02 -15.56
CA SER A 395 12.17 7.77 -15.55
C SER A 395 12.54 6.94 -14.34
N PHE A 396 11.54 6.26 -13.78
CA PHE A 396 11.65 5.45 -12.57
C PHE A 396 11.06 4.06 -12.81
N ASP A 397 11.66 3.06 -12.18
CA ASP A 397 11.24 1.66 -12.25
C ASP A 397 11.63 0.92 -10.96
N ASP A 398 11.08 -0.28 -10.76
CA ASP A 398 11.40 -1.19 -9.66
C ASP A 398 11.40 -0.49 -8.29
N PHE A 399 10.35 0.32 -8.05
CA PHE A 399 10.17 1.01 -6.78
C PHE A 399 9.78 -0.02 -5.70
N ARG A 400 10.50 -0.02 -4.60
CA ARG A 400 10.23 -0.93 -3.47
C ARG A 400 10.32 -0.19 -2.15
N VAL A 401 9.44 -0.56 -1.24
CA VAL A 401 9.52 -0.17 0.17
C VAL A 401 9.53 -1.46 0.97
N ILE A 402 10.51 -1.64 1.84
CA ILE A 402 10.69 -2.83 2.66
C ILE A 402 10.75 -2.34 4.10
N ALA A 403 9.81 -2.77 4.95
CA ALA A 403 9.87 -2.44 6.37
C ALA A 403 11.11 -3.08 7.00
N GLU A 404 11.67 -2.50 8.05
CA GLU A 404 12.78 -3.07 8.81
C GLU A 404 12.19 -3.53 10.15
N GLY A 405 12.43 -4.81 10.48
CA GLY A 405 12.02 -5.39 11.76
C GLY A 405 12.84 -4.91 12.94
#